data_AF-A0A6J0LM33-F1
#
_entry.id   AF-A0A6J0LM33-F1
#
_cell.length_a   1.000
_cell.length_b   1.000
_cell.length_c   1.000
_cell.angle_alpha   90.00
_cell.angle_beta   90.00
_cell.angle_gamma   90.00
#
_symmetry.space_group_name_H-M   'P 1'
#
loop_
_entity.id
_entity.type
_entity.pdbx_description
1 polymer ?
#
loop_
_entity_poly.entity_id
_entity_poly.type
_entity_poly.pdbx_seq_one_letter_code
_entity_poly.pdbx_strand_id
1 'polypeptide(L)'
;MTEMLDRILKALDICNAVVNGIDSVRQSRRLAEIAVTALKQRPLCDGSVRRAKRALASLVVGLNGDVKDRSNGSSSSSNKRTTSRSWSFGPRSNVAVGGSSGHVSKNWSATKQIQGMVANLVLPRGAEASGAAMPVYIMSSVMALVMWVLVAAVPCQTSNVLVAPLQLPKHQSWASAAVNIQEKVGEEMKRKEKRFGCGGGGLMEEMQRMEKIGLSLLEFTERFRFPAEEEEAEEVAEKVEEMDEICRGMEVGLEDLQRQVREVFHRLVRSRLEIVSLLDQAHAI
;
A
#
# COMPACT_ATOMS: atom_id res chain seq x y z
N MET A 1 -21.37 -15.30 -16.60
CA MET A 1 -20.48 -14.29 -17.22
C MET A 1 -20.46 -12.99 -16.43
N THR A 2 -21.61 -12.50 -15.95
CA THR A 2 -21.74 -11.31 -15.07
C THR A 2 -20.84 -11.36 -13.83
N GLU A 3 -20.78 -12.51 -13.14
CA GLU A 3 -19.87 -12.73 -12.00
C GLU A 3 -18.39 -12.54 -12.34
N MET A 4 -17.97 -12.85 -13.57
CA MET A 4 -16.58 -12.65 -14.01
C MET A 4 -16.31 -11.17 -14.26
N LEU A 5 -17.23 -10.46 -14.91
CA LEU A 5 -17.13 -9.02 -15.14
C LEU A 5 -17.06 -8.23 -13.82
N ASP A 6 -17.89 -8.61 -12.85
CA ASP A 6 -17.88 -8.02 -11.51
C ASP A 6 -16.54 -8.26 -10.80
N ARG A 7 -16.00 -9.49 -10.83
CA ARG A 7 -14.64 -9.76 -10.29
C ARG A 7 -13.55 -8.94 -10.96
N ILE A 8 -13.63 -8.74 -12.28
CA ILE A 8 -12.67 -7.89 -13.01
C ILE A 8 -12.76 -6.44 -12.52
N LEU A 9 -13.96 -5.90 -12.31
CA LEU A 9 -14.13 -4.55 -11.77
C LEU A 9 -13.51 -4.42 -10.37
N LYS A 10 -13.78 -5.38 -9.47
CA LYS A 10 -13.18 -5.41 -8.12
C LYS A 10 -11.65 -5.49 -8.17
N ALA A 11 -11.11 -6.29 -9.09
CA ALA A 11 -9.67 -6.41 -9.31
C ALA A 11 -9.06 -5.09 -9.82
N LEU A 12 -9.72 -4.39 -10.75
CA LEU A 12 -9.26 -3.08 -11.23
C LEU A 12 -9.21 -2.04 -10.11
N ASP A 13 -10.22 -2.02 -9.23
CA ASP A 13 -10.23 -1.12 -8.09
C ASP A 13 -9.13 -1.46 -7.07
N ILE A 14 -8.83 -2.74 -6.88
CA ILE A 14 -7.68 -3.18 -6.07
C ILE A 14 -6.37 -2.70 -6.70
N CYS A 15 -6.18 -2.86 -8.01
CA CYS A 15 -4.99 -2.32 -8.70
C CYS A 15 -4.84 -0.81 -8.48
N ASN A 16 -5.94 -0.05 -8.55
CA ASN A 16 -5.91 1.39 -8.26
C ASN A 16 -5.50 1.69 -6.81
N ALA A 17 -6.05 0.93 -5.85
CA ALA A 17 -5.67 1.06 -4.44
C ALA A 17 -4.18 0.73 -4.20
N VAL A 18 -3.66 -0.30 -4.87
CA VAL A 18 -2.25 -0.70 -4.82
C VAL A 18 -1.34 0.37 -5.41
N VAL A 19 -1.70 0.99 -6.54
CA VAL A 19 -0.94 2.10 -7.12
C VAL A 19 -0.87 3.29 -6.14
N ASN A 20 -2.00 3.64 -5.52
CA ASN A 20 -2.01 4.69 -4.49
C ASN A 20 -1.14 4.31 -3.28
N GLY A 21 -1.14 3.04 -2.87
CA GLY A 21 -0.26 2.53 -1.83
C GLY A 21 1.21 2.68 -2.21
N ILE A 22 1.60 2.30 -3.44
CA ILE A 22 2.95 2.49 -3.97
C ILE A 22 3.37 3.97 -3.94
N ASP A 23 2.47 4.88 -4.32
CA ASP A 23 2.75 6.32 -4.27
C ASP A 23 2.93 6.83 -2.83
N SER A 24 2.17 6.28 -1.87
CA SER A 24 2.40 6.55 -0.44
C SER A 24 3.79 6.08 0.02
N VAL A 25 4.21 4.89 -0.43
CA VAL A 25 5.56 4.37 -0.13
C VAL A 25 6.65 5.26 -0.73
N ARG A 26 6.47 5.76 -1.96
CA ARG A 26 7.39 6.73 -2.57
C ARG A 26 7.48 8.03 -1.80
N GLN A 27 6.37 8.51 -1.26
CA GLN A 27 6.36 9.71 -0.43
C GLN A 27 7.17 9.50 0.86
N SER A 28 7.04 8.34 1.51
CA SER A 28 7.88 7.97 2.65
C SER A 28 9.37 7.92 2.27
N ARG A 29 9.73 7.27 1.15
CA ARG A 29 11.10 7.26 0.63
C ARG A 29 11.66 8.68 0.46
N ARG A 30 10.89 9.58 -0.16
CA ARG A 30 11.32 10.97 -0.38
C ARG A 30 11.59 11.72 0.93
N LEU A 31 10.79 11.46 1.97
CA LEU A 31 11.03 12.03 3.31
C LEU A 31 12.32 11.47 3.94
N ALA A 32 12.55 10.15 3.81
CA ALA A 32 13.78 9.52 4.26
C ALA A 32 15.02 10.09 3.55
N GLU A 33 14.97 10.31 2.24
CA GLU A 33 16.07 10.93 1.48
C GLU A 33 16.38 12.37 1.92
N ILE A 34 15.35 13.15 2.28
CA ILE A 34 15.57 14.49 2.85
C ILE A 34 16.32 14.40 4.17
N ALA A 35 16.01 13.39 5.01
CA ALA A 35 16.71 13.16 6.25
C ALA A 35 18.16 12.71 6.01
N VAL A 36 18.37 11.75 5.11
CA VAL A 36 19.69 11.24 4.71
C VAL A 36 20.57 12.38 4.19
N THR A 37 20.08 13.16 3.23
CA THR A 37 20.85 14.28 2.64
C THR A 37 21.18 15.37 3.65
N ALA A 38 20.34 15.57 4.67
CA ALA A 38 20.61 16.53 5.74
C ALA A 38 21.65 16.00 6.75
N LEU A 39 21.57 14.72 7.13
CA LEU A 39 22.48 14.11 8.11
C LEU A 39 23.85 13.72 7.49
N LYS A 40 23.96 13.59 6.17
CA LYS A 40 25.26 13.38 5.48
C LYS A 40 26.14 14.64 5.42
N GLN A 41 25.61 15.83 5.74
CA GLN A 41 26.40 17.07 5.70
C GLN A 41 27.45 17.07 6.82
N ARG A 42 28.72 17.31 6.47
CA ARG A 42 29.84 17.46 7.41
C ARG A 42 30.41 18.89 7.33
N PRO A 43 30.60 19.59 8.46
CA PRO A 43 30.22 19.20 9.83
C PRO A 43 28.69 19.21 10.01
N LEU A 44 28.19 18.38 10.93
CA LEU A 44 26.78 18.41 11.32
C LEU A 44 26.47 19.76 11.98
N CYS A 45 25.47 20.46 11.45
CA CYS A 45 25.02 21.74 12.00
C CYS A 45 23.60 21.60 12.54
N ASP A 46 23.24 22.43 13.52
CA ASP A 46 21.90 22.43 14.11
C ASP A 46 20.80 22.65 13.04
N GLY A 47 21.10 23.41 11.98
CA GLY A 47 20.19 23.59 10.84
C GLY A 47 19.90 22.30 10.07
N SER A 48 20.91 21.46 9.81
CA SER A 48 20.74 20.20 9.08
C SER A 48 20.02 19.16 9.94
N VAL A 49 20.34 19.09 11.24
CA VAL A 49 19.65 18.22 12.20
C VAL A 49 18.18 18.60 12.36
N ARG A 50 17.84 19.90 12.45
CA ARG A 50 16.43 20.36 12.49
C ARG A 50 15.67 20.01 11.21
N ARG A 51 16.32 20.06 10.05
CA ARG A 51 15.71 19.66 8.77
C ARG A 51 15.44 18.16 8.76
N ALA A 52 16.42 17.35 9.17
CA ALA A 52 16.27 15.90 9.30
C ALA A 52 15.14 15.55 10.26
N LYS A 53 15.09 16.18 11.44
CA LYS A 53 14.02 16.00 12.43
C LYS A 53 12.62 16.19 11.85
N ARG A 54 12.39 17.26 11.08
CA ARG A 54 11.07 17.51 10.46
C ARG A 54 10.71 16.44 9.43
N ALA A 55 11.68 16.02 8.63
CA ALA A 55 11.48 14.99 7.62
C ALA A 55 11.18 13.63 8.28
N LEU A 56 11.96 13.25 9.30
CA LEU A 56 11.78 12.01 10.08
C LEU A 56 10.47 12.00 10.86
N ALA A 57 10.08 13.11 11.48
CA ALA A 57 8.78 13.22 12.15
C ALA A 57 7.61 13.03 11.16
N SER A 58 7.72 13.62 9.96
CA SER A 58 6.72 13.44 8.90
C SER A 58 6.71 12.01 8.36
N LEU A 59 7.89 11.38 8.25
CA LEU A 59 8.05 9.98 7.83
C LEU A 59 7.35 9.04 8.81
N VAL A 60 7.65 9.15 10.11
CA VAL A 60 7.05 8.29 11.15
C VAL A 60 5.53 8.45 11.20
N VAL A 61 5.01 9.66 11.00
CA VAL A 61 3.55 9.88 10.89
C VAL A 61 2.99 9.22 9.63
N GLY A 62 3.66 9.35 8.49
CA GLY A 62 3.25 8.72 7.23
C GLY A 62 3.25 7.19 7.27
N LEU A 63 4.21 6.58 7.96
CA LEU A 63 4.30 5.14 8.18
C LEU A 63 3.21 4.60 9.12
N ASN A 64 2.70 5.46 10.01
CA ASN A 64 1.64 5.12 10.98
C ASN A 64 0.22 5.58 10.55
N GLY A 65 0.07 6.07 9.33
CA GLY A 65 -1.07 6.88 8.85
C GLY A 65 -2.46 6.22 8.88
N ASP A 66 -2.59 4.92 9.10
CA ASP A 66 -3.92 4.25 9.07
C ASP A 66 -4.64 4.19 10.43
N VAL A 67 -4.00 4.57 11.54
CA VAL A 67 -4.62 4.47 12.89
C VAL A 67 -5.30 5.77 13.33
N LYS A 68 -4.83 6.94 12.87
CA LYS A 68 -5.25 8.22 13.45
C LYS A 68 -6.57 8.78 12.93
N ASP A 69 -7.04 8.34 11.76
CA ASP A 69 -8.34 8.76 11.23
C ASP A 69 -9.53 7.94 11.78
N ARG A 70 -9.27 6.95 12.65
CA ARG A 70 -10.29 6.05 13.22
C ARG A 70 -10.72 6.38 14.65
N SER A 71 -10.03 7.28 15.34
CA SER A 71 -10.27 7.52 16.79
C SER A 71 -10.56 8.96 17.21
N ASN A 72 -10.70 9.92 16.29
CA ASN A 72 -11.06 11.28 16.69
C ASN A 72 -12.21 11.89 15.88
N GLY A 73 -13.40 11.32 16.05
CA GLY A 73 -14.65 12.07 15.98
C GLY A 73 -14.84 12.89 17.26
N SER A 74 -13.97 13.87 17.49
CA SER A 74 -14.14 14.85 18.57
C SER A 74 -13.75 16.22 18.06
N SER A 75 -14.78 17.01 17.77
CA SER A 75 -14.76 18.45 17.67
C SER A 75 -13.91 19.07 18.79
N SER A 76 -12.81 19.72 18.44
CA SER A 76 -12.14 20.69 19.32
C SER A 76 -11.89 21.99 18.57
N SER A 77 -12.94 22.81 18.56
CA SER A 77 -12.79 24.25 18.51
C SER A 77 -11.98 24.70 19.73
N SER A 78 -10.77 25.22 19.54
CA SER A 78 -10.28 26.38 20.31
C SER A 78 -8.93 26.86 19.78
N ASN A 79 -9.01 27.99 19.09
CA ASN A 79 -8.02 29.04 18.98
C ASN A 79 -6.85 28.99 19.99
N LYS A 80 -5.62 29.06 19.47
CA LYS A 80 -4.72 30.19 19.76
C LYS A 80 -3.68 30.35 18.65
N ARG A 81 -3.85 31.47 17.93
CA ARG A 81 -3.03 32.05 16.88
C ARG A 81 -1.60 32.33 17.35
N THR A 82 -0.61 32.17 16.47
CA THR A 82 0.38 33.23 16.15
C THR A 82 0.91 33.08 14.72
N THR A 83 0.51 34.05 13.89
CA THR A 83 1.22 34.72 12.77
C THR A 83 2.48 34.02 12.21
N SER A 84 2.58 33.67 10.92
CA SER A 84 2.69 34.65 9.82
C SER A 84 2.36 34.07 8.42
N ARG A 85 1.39 34.73 7.77
CA ARG A 85 1.29 35.12 6.34
C ARG A 85 1.52 34.05 5.26
N SER A 86 0.46 33.29 4.98
CA SER A 86 0.19 32.73 3.65
C SER A 86 -0.40 33.83 2.76
N TRP A 87 0.21 34.09 1.59
CA TRP A 87 -0.36 34.94 0.56
C TRP A 87 -1.51 34.20 -0.12
N SER A 88 -2.71 34.72 0.05
CA SER A 88 -3.90 34.35 -0.72
C SER A 88 -4.33 35.56 -1.52
N PHE A 89 -4.38 35.41 -2.84
CA PHE A 89 -5.28 36.17 -3.70
C PHE A 89 -6.49 35.25 -3.96
N GLY A 90 -7.67 35.73 -3.58
CA GLY A 90 -8.95 35.01 -3.70
C GLY A 90 -9.61 35.17 -5.09
N PRO A 91 -10.94 35.32 -5.16
CA PRO A 91 -11.81 34.19 -5.49
C PRO A 91 -12.85 34.48 -6.59
N ARG A 92 -13.41 33.40 -7.15
CA ARG A 92 -14.82 33.18 -7.62
C ARG A 92 -14.92 32.68 -9.07
N SER A 93 -15.50 31.48 -9.21
CA SER A 93 -16.76 31.20 -9.92
C SER A 93 -16.74 29.86 -10.66
N ASN A 94 -17.86 29.15 -10.53
CA ASN A 94 -18.20 27.86 -11.11
C ASN A 94 -17.81 27.71 -12.58
N VAL A 95 -17.01 26.69 -12.89
CA VAL A 95 -17.27 25.78 -14.01
C VAL A 95 -16.86 24.37 -13.58
N ALA A 96 -17.84 23.47 -13.54
CA ALA A 96 -17.62 22.05 -13.31
C ALA A 96 -16.99 21.43 -14.57
N VAL A 97 -15.66 21.26 -14.58
CA VAL A 97 -14.96 20.36 -15.50
C VAL A 97 -13.73 19.79 -14.78
N GLY A 98 -13.63 18.46 -14.70
CA GLY A 98 -12.36 17.75 -14.54
C GLY A 98 -11.86 17.49 -13.12
N GLY A 99 -12.59 16.69 -12.33
CA GLY A 99 -12.10 16.16 -11.06
C GLY A 99 -11.36 14.84 -11.21
N SER A 100 -10.03 14.89 -11.31
CA SER A 100 -9.13 13.79 -10.96
C SER A 100 -8.36 14.20 -9.72
N SER A 101 -8.63 13.58 -8.56
CA SER A 101 -7.65 13.36 -7.49
C SER A 101 -8.24 12.56 -6.30
N GLY A 102 -7.90 11.28 -6.24
CA GLY A 102 -7.16 10.74 -5.10
C GLY A 102 -7.85 10.43 -3.77
N HIS A 103 -9.11 10.79 -3.52
CA HIS A 103 -9.77 10.36 -2.27
C HIS A 103 -10.65 9.13 -2.53
N VAL A 104 -10.10 7.95 -2.24
CA VAL A 104 -10.89 6.74 -2.10
C VAL A 104 -11.94 7.00 -1.00
N SER A 105 -13.20 6.64 -1.26
CA SER A 105 -14.32 6.93 -0.36
C SER A 105 -14.07 6.37 1.05
N LYS A 106 -14.52 7.08 2.09
CA LYS A 106 -14.39 6.70 3.52
C LYS A 106 -15.04 5.34 3.89
N ASN A 107 -15.68 4.67 2.93
CA ASN A 107 -16.35 3.38 3.06
C ASN A 107 -15.67 2.24 2.25
N TRP A 108 -14.61 2.55 1.49
CA TRP A 108 -13.83 1.57 0.74
C TRP A 108 -13.02 0.66 1.66
N SER A 109 -12.93 -0.61 1.30
CA SER A 109 -12.07 -1.56 1.99
C SER A 109 -11.61 -2.62 1.00
N ALA A 110 -10.29 -2.78 0.84
CA ALA A 110 -9.77 -3.83 -0.02
C ALA A 110 -10.15 -5.22 0.51
N THR A 111 -10.31 -5.40 1.83
CA THR A 111 -10.87 -6.62 2.43
C THR A 111 -12.27 -6.92 1.90
N LYS A 112 -13.17 -5.92 1.85
CA LYS A 112 -14.53 -6.11 1.32
C LYS A 112 -14.52 -6.45 -0.17
N GLN A 113 -13.59 -5.89 -0.94
CA GLN A 113 -13.44 -6.23 -2.35
C GLN A 113 -12.98 -7.66 -2.55
N ILE A 114 -11.95 -8.09 -1.82
CA ILE A 114 -11.45 -9.46 -1.87
C ILE A 114 -12.55 -10.43 -1.43
N GLN A 115 -13.24 -10.15 -0.33
CA GLN A 115 -14.37 -10.97 0.12
C GLN A 115 -15.48 -11.03 -0.94
N GLY A 116 -15.78 -9.91 -1.57
CA GLY A 116 -16.74 -9.84 -2.67
C GLY A 116 -16.30 -10.59 -3.93
N MET A 117 -15.00 -10.76 -4.17
CA MET A 117 -14.50 -11.59 -5.29
C MET A 117 -14.69 -13.09 -5.00
N VAL A 118 -14.55 -13.49 -3.72
CA VAL A 118 -14.59 -14.89 -3.27
C VAL A 118 -15.99 -15.38 -2.90
N ALA A 119 -16.90 -14.50 -2.45
CA ALA A 119 -18.21 -14.91 -1.95
C ALA A 119 -19.00 -15.82 -2.91
N ASN A 120 -18.84 -15.61 -4.23
CA ASN A 120 -19.53 -16.36 -5.28
C ASN A 120 -18.61 -17.36 -6.01
N LEU A 121 -17.42 -17.65 -5.49
CA LEU A 121 -16.46 -18.60 -6.06
C LEU A 121 -16.79 -20.02 -5.57
N VAL A 122 -17.62 -20.73 -6.33
CA VAL A 122 -18.04 -22.10 -6.02
C VAL A 122 -17.26 -23.10 -6.88
N LEU A 123 -16.69 -24.12 -6.23
CA LEU A 123 -16.03 -25.23 -6.92
C LEU A 123 -17.07 -26.00 -7.76
N PRO A 124 -16.89 -26.11 -9.09
CA PRO A 124 -17.75 -26.93 -9.93
C PRO A 124 -17.70 -28.41 -9.49
N ARG A 125 -18.86 -29.07 -9.37
CA ARG A 125 -19.00 -30.47 -8.94
C ARG A 125 -19.78 -31.29 -9.97
N GLY A 126 -19.48 -32.58 -10.10
CA GLY A 126 -20.21 -33.50 -10.99
C GLY A 126 -19.92 -33.24 -12.47
N ALA A 127 -20.95 -33.31 -13.33
CA ALA A 127 -20.82 -33.13 -14.78
C ALA A 127 -20.36 -31.73 -15.20
N GLU A 128 -20.51 -30.72 -14.33
CA GLU A 128 -20.06 -29.34 -14.57
C GLU A 128 -18.51 -29.21 -14.50
N ALA A 129 -17.82 -30.17 -13.88
CA ALA A 129 -16.37 -30.12 -13.72
C ALA A 129 -15.58 -30.49 -14.99
N SER A 130 -16.21 -31.19 -15.94
CA SER A 130 -15.61 -31.54 -17.24
C SER A 130 -15.81 -30.47 -18.32
N GLY A 131 -16.60 -29.43 -18.05
CA GLY A 131 -16.88 -28.31 -18.96
C GLY A 131 -16.04 -27.06 -18.69
N ALA A 132 -16.44 -25.94 -19.31
CA ALA A 132 -15.75 -24.64 -19.20
C ALA A 132 -15.80 -24.02 -17.78
N ALA A 133 -16.60 -24.56 -16.86
CA ALA A 133 -16.74 -24.04 -15.51
C ALA A 133 -15.46 -24.20 -14.66
N MET A 134 -14.71 -25.29 -14.84
CA MET A 134 -13.50 -25.55 -14.07
C MET A 134 -12.35 -24.58 -14.43
N PRO A 135 -12.03 -24.30 -15.71
CA PRO A 135 -11.09 -23.24 -16.07
C PRO A 135 -11.50 -21.85 -15.55
N VAL A 136 -12.79 -21.50 -15.63
CA VAL A 136 -13.31 -20.22 -15.12
C VAL A 136 -13.13 -20.09 -13.60
N TYR A 137 -13.37 -21.17 -12.86
CA TYR A 137 -13.11 -21.23 -11.42
C TYR A 137 -11.61 -21.05 -11.11
N ILE A 138 -10.72 -21.74 -11.82
CA ILE A 138 -9.27 -21.62 -11.63
C ILE A 138 -8.80 -20.18 -11.89
N MET A 139 -9.18 -19.59 -13.03
CA MET A 139 -8.82 -18.22 -13.38
C MET A 139 -9.30 -17.21 -12.33
N SER A 140 -10.55 -17.34 -11.88
CA SER A 140 -11.13 -16.47 -10.86
C SER A 140 -10.44 -16.63 -9.49
N SER A 141 -10.06 -17.86 -9.13
CA SER A 141 -9.35 -18.15 -7.88
C SER A 141 -7.94 -17.57 -7.89
N VAL A 142 -7.20 -17.73 -9.00
CA VAL A 142 -5.85 -17.17 -9.16
C VAL A 142 -5.91 -15.64 -9.12
N MET A 143 -6.89 -15.02 -9.78
CA MET A 143 -7.07 -13.57 -9.74
C MET A 143 -7.32 -13.07 -8.31
N ALA A 144 -8.24 -13.69 -7.58
CA ALA A 144 -8.52 -13.33 -6.19
C ALA A 144 -7.30 -13.53 -5.28
N LEU A 145 -6.51 -14.59 -5.48
CA LEU A 145 -5.28 -14.84 -4.74
C LEU A 145 -4.25 -13.74 -4.99
N VAL A 146 -3.99 -13.40 -6.26
CA VAL A 146 -3.02 -12.37 -6.64
C VAL A 146 -3.44 -11.01 -6.08
N MET A 147 -4.72 -10.64 -6.20
CA MET A 147 -5.24 -9.39 -5.64
C MET A 147 -5.09 -9.34 -4.12
N TRP A 148 -5.33 -10.46 -3.43
CA TRP A 148 -5.12 -10.55 -1.98
C TRP A 148 -3.64 -10.42 -1.60
N VAL A 149 -2.72 -11.08 -2.32
CA VAL A 149 -1.27 -10.96 -2.08
C VAL A 149 -0.78 -9.52 -2.33
N LEU A 150 -1.29 -8.84 -3.36
CA LEU A 150 -0.92 -7.43 -3.61
C LEU A 150 -1.38 -6.51 -2.48
N VAL A 151 -2.60 -6.70 -1.99
CA VAL A 151 -3.16 -5.95 -0.86
C VAL A 151 -2.43 -6.26 0.45
N ALA A 152 -1.97 -7.50 0.61
CA ALA A 152 -1.12 -7.90 1.73
C ALA A 152 0.24 -7.19 1.72
N ALA A 153 0.86 -7.16 0.54
CA ALA A 153 2.21 -6.65 0.36
C ALA A 153 2.27 -5.13 0.53
N VAL A 154 1.38 -4.39 -0.14
CA VAL A 154 1.42 -2.92 -0.20
C VAL A 154 0.54 -2.32 0.89
N PRO A 155 0.95 -1.21 1.55
CA PRO A 155 0.08 -0.47 2.46
C PRO A 155 -1.09 0.17 1.69
N CYS A 156 -2.10 -0.64 1.41
CA CYS A 156 -3.38 -0.22 0.88
C CYS A 156 -4.31 -0.08 2.08
N GLN A 157 -5.08 1.01 2.20
CA GLN A 157 -5.96 1.26 3.36
C GLN A 157 -6.78 0.02 3.73
N THR A 158 -6.34 -0.69 4.77
CA THR A 158 -6.94 -1.96 5.16
C THR A 158 -6.85 -2.18 6.65
N SER A 159 -7.99 -2.03 7.31
CA SER A 159 -8.19 -2.73 8.57
C SER A 159 -8.57 -4.16 8.27
N ASN A 160 -7.68 -5.09 8.60
CA ASN A 160 -7.93 -6.52 8.71
C ASN A 160 -8.08 -7.28 7.38
N VAL A 161 -7.00 -7.40 6.62
CA VAL A 161 -6.87 -8.47 5.60
C VAL A 161 -6.36 -9.74 6.30
N LEU A 162 -7.00 -10.16 7.40
CA LEU A 162 -6.46 -11.22 8.27
C LEU A 162 -6.90 -12.65 7.89
N VAL A 163 -7.77 -12.81 6.89
CA VAL A 163 -8.34 -14.12 6.54
C VAL A 163 -7.94 -14.52 5.13
N ALA A 164 -7.35 -15.71 5.01
CA ALA A 164 -7.03 -16.34 3.74
C ALA A 164 -8.31 -16.40 2.88
N PRO A 165 -8.29 -15.84 1.67
CA PRO A 165 -9.52 -15.53 0.95
C PRO A 165 -10.22 -16.78 0.41
N LEU A 166 -9.48 -17.84 0.07
CA LEU A 166 -9.99 -18.92 -0.79
C LEU A 166 -10.01 -20.28 -0.08
N GLN A 167 -11.13 -20.99 -0.19
CA GLN A 167 -11.20 -22.42 0.10
C GLN A 167 -10.84 -23.20 -1.17
N LEU A 168 -9.57 -23.58 -1.30
CA LEU A 168 -9.07 -24.25 -2.50
C LEU A 168 -9.16 -25.78 -2.41
N PRO A 169 -9.50 -26.49 -3.51
CA PRO A 169 -9.58 -27.95 -3.53
C PRO A 169 -8.19 -28.60 -3.41
N LYS A 170 -7.99 -29.42 -2.37
CA LYS A 170 -6.69 -30.04 -2.03
C LYS A 170 -6.12 -31.02 -3.06
N HIS A 171 -6.91 -31.47 -4.03
CA HIS A 171 -6.52 -32.50 -5.01
C HIS A 171 -5.76 -31.95 -6.22
N GLN A 172 -5.66 -30.63 -6.40
CA GLN A 172 -5.01 -30.02 -7.56
C GLN A 172 -3.62 -29.47 -7.17
N SER A 173 -2.61 -29.69 -8.00
CA SER A 173 -1.21 -29.26 -7.72
C SER A 173 -1.08 -27.74 -7.57
N TRP A 174 -1.76 -26.97 -8.42
CA TRP A 174 -1.81 -25.50 -8.32
C TRP A 174 -2.48 -25.03 -7.02
N ALA A 175 -3.49 -25.77 -6.54
CA ALA A 175 -4.22 -25.43 -5.32
C ALA A 175 -3.36 -25.67 -4.08
N SER A 176 -2.55 -26.74 -4.05
CA SER A 176 -1.58 -26.98 -2.98
C SER A 176 -0.54 -25.83 -2.88
N ALA A 177 0.02 -25.42 -4.02
CA ALA A 177 0.95 -24.28 -4.07
C ALA A 177 0.28 -22.97 -3.61
N ALA A 178 -0.96 -22.73 -4.04
CA ALA A 178 -1.73 -21.55 -3.64
C ALA A 178 -2.07 -21.53 -2.13
N VAL A 179 -2.40 -22.68 -1.54
CA VAL A 179 -2.61 -22.80 -0.08
C VAL A 179 -1.30 -22.51 0.67
N ASN A 180 -0.17 -23.03 0.20
CA ASN A 180 1.13 -22.73 0.82
C ASN A 180 1.46 -21.23 0.81
N ILE A 181 1.13 -20.53 -0.28
CA ILE A 181 1.29 -19.07 -0.38
C ILE A 181 0.36 -18.38 0.63
N GLN A 182 -0.91 -18.79 0.72
CA GLN A 182 -1.86 -18.23 1.68
C GLN A 182 -1.40 -18.40 3.13
N GLU A 183 -0.89 -19.58 3.48
CA GLU A 183 -0.36 -19.86 4.81
C GLU A 183 0.85 -18.99 5.12
N LYS A 184 1.85 -18.94 4.23
CA LYS A 184 3.05 -18.12 4.43
C LYS A 184 2.73 -16.64 4.57
N VAL A 185 1.90 -16.09 3.68
CA VAL A 185 1.50 -14.68 3.74
C VAL A 185 0.67 -14.40 4.98
N GLY A 186 -0.24 -15.31 5.36
CA GLY A 186 -1.03 -15.19 6.59
C GLY A 186 -0.18 -15.24 7.87
N GLU A 187 0.86 -16.09 7.89
CA GLU A 187 1.84 -16.11 8.98
C GLU A 187 2.62 -14.80 9.08
N GLU A 188 3.08 -14.25 7.96
CA GLU A 188 3.79 -12.96 7.92
C GLU A 188 2.89 -11.81 8.42
N MET A 189 1.61 -11.78 8.02
CA MET A 189 0.65 -10.81 8.54
C MET A 189 0.47 -10.94 10.06
N LYS A 190 0.38 -12.16 10.58
CA LYS A 190 0.25 -12.43 12.02
C LYS A 190 1.52 -12.09 12.79
N ARG A 191 2.70 -12.36 12.21
CA ARG A 191 4.00 -11.96 12.78
C ARG A 191 4.08 -10.44 12.91
N LYS A 192 3.64 -9.72 11.88
CA LYS A 192 3.59 -8.26 11.89
C LYS A 192 2.62 -7.72 12.94
N GLU A 193 1.39 -8.25 13.00
CA GLU A 193 0.38 -7.83 13.98
C GLU A 193 0.90 -7.91 15.42
N LYS A 194 1.66 -8.97 15.73
CA LYS A 194 2.26 -9.16 17.06
C LYS A 194 3.42 -8.21 17.35
N ARG A 195 4.20 -7.80 16.36
CA ARG A 195 5.42 -6.97 16.55
C ARG A 195 5.12 -5.47 16.61
N PHE A 196 4.18 -4.98 15.79
CA PHE A 196 3.95 -3.54 15.59
C PHE A 196 2.53 -3.10 15.94
N GLY A 197 1.70 -3.98 16.51
CA GLY A 197 0.27 -3.74 16.68
C GLY A 197 -0.46 -3.68 15.33
N CYS A 198 -1.76 -3.37 15.36
CA CYS A 198 -2.64 -3.34 14.18
C CYS A 198 -2.37 -2.11 13.24
N GLY A 199 -1.12 -1.67 13.14
CA GLY A 199 -0.68 -0.47 12.43
C GLY A 199 -0.15 -0.76 11.02
N GLY A 200 -1.03 -0.58 10.03
CA GLY A 200 -0.80 0.36 8.92
C GLY A 200 0.45 0.33 8.03
N GLY A 201 1.17 -0.79 7.86
CA GLY A 201 2.33 -0.77 6.93
C GLY A 201 2.61 -2.04 6.12
N GLY A 202 1.72 -2.48 5.22
CA GLY A 202 1.96 -3.61 4.26
C GLY A 202 2.67 -4.87 4.81
N LEU A 203 3.32 -5.67 3.96
CA LEU A 203 4.32 -6.66 4.38
C LEU A 203 5.73 -6.29 3.89
N MET A 204 5.89 -5.10 3.28
CA MET A 204 7.17 -4.65 2.74
C MET A 204 8.22 -4.56 3.85
N GLU A 205 9.29 -5.33 3.71
CA GLU A 205 10.40 -5.37 4.66
C GLU A 205 11.14 -4.04 4.70
N GLU A 206 11.32 -3.40 3.54
CA GLU A 206 11.99 -2.11 3.40
C GLU A 206 11.27 -1.01 4.19
N MET A 207 9.93 -1.03 4.21
CA MET A 207 9.16 -0.08 5.02
C MET A 207 9.37 -0.31 6.52
N GLN A 208 9.46 -1.56 6.96
CA GLN A 208 9.69 -1.90 8.37
C GLN A 208 11.09 -1.50 8.82
N ARG A 209 12.11 -1.74 7.98
CA ARG A 209 13.48 -1.29 8.25
C ARG A 209 13.57 0.24 8.25
N MET A 210 12.92 0.90 7.29
CA MET A 210 12.81 2.36 7.23
C MET A 210 12.14 2.94 8.48
N GLU A 211 11.09 2.31 9.01
CA GLU A 211 10.46 2.74 10.26
C GLU A 211 11.42 2.65 11.44
N LYS A 212 12.11 1.51 11.60
CA LYS A 212 13.06 1.27 12.69
C LYS A 212 14.19 2.28 12.69
N ILE A 213 14.85 2.47 11.54
CA ILE A 213 15.97 3.40 11.41
C ILE A 213 15.46 4.84 11.51
N GLY A 214 14.29 5.13 10.94
CA GLY A 214 13.67 6.45 11.01
C GLY A 214 13.38 6.89 12.44
N LEU A 215 12.87 5.99 13.28
CA LEU A 215 12.67 6.23 14.72
C LEU A 215 14.00 6.46 15.45
N SER A 216 15.02 5.64 15.16
CA SER A 216 16.33 5.78 15.81
C SER A 216 17.04 7.08 15.43
N LEU A 217 16.98 7.46 14.15
CA LEU A 217 17.49 8.75 13.68
C LEU A 217 16.69 9.92 14.27
N LEU A 218 15.37 9.77 14.41
CA LEU A 218 14.54 10.81 15.03
C LEU A 218 14.96 11.03 16.49
N GLU A 219 15.12 9.97 17.26
CA GLU A 219 15.62 10.00 18.64
C GLU A 219 16.99 10.69 18.75
N PHE A 220 17.91 10.39 17.83
CA PHE A 220 19.18 11.12 17.72
C PHE A 220 18.96 12.62 17.50
N THR A 221 18.11 13.01 16.55
CA THR A 221 17.84 14.44 16.30
C THR A 221 17.17 15.17 17.47
N GLU A 222 16.58 14.44 18.42
CA GLU A 222 16.02 15.00 19.66
C GLU A 222 17.06 15.17 20.76
N ARG A 223 18.06 14.28 20.82
CA ARG A 223 19.15 14.32 21.80
C ARG A 223 20.31 15.22 21.39
N PHE A 224 20.48 15.44 20.08
CA PHE A 224 21.60 16.16 19.51
C PHE A 224 21.93 17.47 20.24
N ARG A 225 23.17 17.59 20.70
CA ARG A 225 23.78 18.85 21.15
C ARG A 225 24.97 19.16 20.27
N PHE A 226 25.14 20.44 19.93
CA PHE A 226 26.28 20.89 19.14
C PHE A 226 27.45 21.26 20.08
N PRO A 227 28.70 20.86 19.77
CA PRO A 227 29.12 19.98 18.67
C PRO A 227 28.77 18.51 18.93
N ALA A 228 28.59 17.75 17.84
CA ALA A 228 28.31 16.32 17.92
C ALA A 228 29.46 15.56 18.59
N GLU A 229 29.16 14.61 19.46
CA GLU A 229 30.17 13.68 19.97
C GLU A 229 30.64 12.76 18.83
N GLU A 230 31.93 12.40 18.82
CA GLU A 230 32.53 11.63 17.72
C GLU A 230 31.90 10.23 17.58
N GLU A 231 31.59 9.60 18.72
CA GLU A 231 30.88 8.31 18.79
C GLU A 231 29.45 8.40 18.24
N GLU A 232 28.67 9.42 18.67
CA GLU A 232 27.32 9.65 18.12
C GLU A 232 27.34 9.97 16.62
N ALA A 233 28.37 10.68 16.15
CA ALA A 233 28.53 11.06 14.75
C ALA A 233 28.88 9.87 13.84
N GLU A 234 29.54 8.85 14.38
CA GLU A 234 29.84 7.58 13.70
C GLU A 234 28.61 6.67 13.67
N GLU A 235 27.92 6.49 14.81
CA GLU A 235 26.67 5.68 14.87
C GLU A 235 25.59 6.22 13.93
N VAL A 236 25.46 7.54 13.84
CA VAL A 236 24.50 8.19 12.92
C VAL A 236 24.93 8.04 11.47
N ALA A 237 26.24 8.01 11.18
CA ALA A 237 26.72 7.79 9.82
C ALA A 237 26.29 6.41 9.32
N GLU A 238 26.47 5.38 10.15
CA GLU A 238 26.05 4.00 9.84
C GLU A 238 24.54 3.93 9.58
N LYS A 239 23.72 4.49 10.48
CA LYS A 239 22.25 4.49 10.30
C LYS A 239 21.79 5.28 9.06
N VAL A 240 22.49 6.37 8.72
CA VAL A 240 22.20 7.18 7.55
C VAL A 240 22.58 6.45 6.26
N GLU A 241 23.66 5.66 6.29
CA GLU A 241 24.05 4.77 5.20
C GLU A 241 23.00 3.65 5.02
N GLU A 242 22.60 2.98 6.10
CA GLU A 242 21.54 1.94 6.06
C GLU A 242 20.22 2.50 5.49
N MET A 243 19.83 3.72 5.89
CA MET A 243 18.65 4.40 5.35
C MET A 243 18.79 4.73 3.84
N ASP A 244 19.99 5.14 3.40
CA ASP A 244 20.27 5.44 1.99
C ASP A 244 20.18 4.18 1.11
N GLU A 245 20.74 3.05 1.60
CA GLU A 245 20.64 1.75 0.93
C GLU A 245 19.19 1.31 0.75
N ILE A 246 18.37 1.45 1.79
CA ILE A 246 16.94 1.14 1.72
C ILE A 246 16.24 2.03 0.69
N CYS A 247 16.52 3.34 0.67
CA CYS A 247 15.92 4.26 -0.30
C CYS A 247 16.25 3.86 -1.75
N ARG A 248 17.51 3.49 -2.03
CA ARG A 248 17.94 3.04 -3.37
C ARG A 248 17.28 1.73 -3.77
N GLY A 249 17.21 0.75 -2.87
CA GLY A 249 16.55 -0.53 -3.12
C GLY A 249 15.06 -0.35 -3.44
N MET A 250 14.39 0.51 -2.68
CA MET A 250 12.98 0.83 -2.90
C MET A 250 12.72 1.55 -4.21
N GLU A 251 13.62 2.43 -4.69
CA GLU A 251 13.46 3.11 -5.97
C GLU A 251 13.27 2.13 -7.12
N VAL A 252 14.21 1.19 -7.26
CA VAL A 252 14.20 0.19 -8.34
C VAL A 252 13.01 -0.76 -8.17
N GLY A 253 12.79 -1.28 -6.96
CA GLY A 253 11.72 -2.26 -6.71
C GLY A 253 10.31 -1.70 -6.92
N LEU A 254 10.06 -0.44 -6.53
CA LEU A 254 8.74 0.18 -6.67
C LEU A 254 8.39 0.51 -8.12
N GLU A 255 9.37 0.87 -8.96
CA GLU A 255 9.15 1.07 -10.39
C GLU A 255 8.74 -0.22 -11.09
N ASP A 256 9.46 -1.32 -10.79
CA ASP A 256 9.16 -2.63 -11.33
C ASP A 256 7.78 -3.14 -10.88
N LEU A 257 7.45 -3.01 -9.59
CA LEU A 257 6.14 -3.39 -9.07
C LEU A 257 5.02 -2.57 -9.71
N GLN A 258 5.18 -1.24 -9.82
CA GLN A 258 4.17 -0.40 -10.46
C GLN A 258 3.95 -0.80 -11.93
N ARG A 259 5.02 -1.10 -12.67
CA ARG A 259 4.93 -1.53 -14.06
C ARG A 259 4.12 -2.82 -14.19
N GLN A 260 4.40 -3.81 -13.33
CA GLN A 260 3.65 -5.07 -13.31
C GLN A 260 2.16 -4.85 -12.95
N VAL A 261 1.85 -4.01 -11.96
CA VAL A 261 0.46 -3.70 -11.59
C VAL A 261 -0.27 -3.01 -12.75
N ARG A 262 0.36 -2.06 -13.45
CA ARG A 262 -0.21 -1.41 -14.64
C ARG A 262 -0.44 -2.39 -15.78
N GLU A 263 0.48 -3.33 -15.99
CA GLU A 263 0.32 -4.36 -17.00
C GLU A 263 -0.89 -5.25 -16.70
N VAL A 264 -1.03 -5.72 -15.45
CA VAL A 264 -2.20 -6.49 -15.01
C VAL A 264 -3.48 -5.68 -15.19
N PHE A 265 -3.48 -4.39 -14.81
CA PHE A 265 -4.62 -3.50 -15.01
C PHE A 265 -5.04 -3.42 -16.49
N HIS A 266 -4.10 -3.19 -17.41
CA HIS A 266 -4.41 -3.14 -18.84
C HIS A 266 -4.92 -4.47 -19.39
N ARG A 267 -4.34 -5.60 -18.94
CA ARG A 267 -4.80 -6.95 -19.32
C ARG A 267 -6.24 -7.20 -18.83
N LEU A 268 -6.58 -6.77 -17.62
CA LEU A 268 -7.94 -6.86 -17.06
C LEU A 268 -8.94 -6.00 -17.84
N VAL A 269 -8.59 -4.74 -18.16
CA VAL A 269 -9.43 -3.87 -18.99
C VAL A 269 -9.69 -4.50 -20.36
N ARG A 270 -8.64 -5.03 -21.00
CA ARG A 270 -8.75 -5.71 -22.30
C ARG A 270 -9.66 -6.93 -22.21
N SER A 271 -9.45 -7.79 -21.21
CA SER A 271 -10.29 -8.98 -20.99
C SER A 271 -11.76 -8.61 -20.79
N ARG A 272 -12.04 -7.53 -20.04
CA ARG A 272 -13.41 -7.01 -19.86
C ARG A 272 -14.03 -6.60 -21.19
N LEU A 273 -13.30 -5.85 -22.02
CA LEU A 273 -13.80 -5.40 -23.34
C LEU A 273 -14.09 -6.59 -24.25
N GLU A 274 -13.21 -7.58 -24.29
CA GLU A 274 -13.40 -8.81 -25.07
C GLU A 274 -14.66 -9.57 -24.62
N ILE A 275 -14.86 -9.75 -23.31
CA ILE A 275 -16.06 -10.43 -22.77
C ILE A 275 -17.34 -9.66 -23.14
N VAL A 276 -17.36 -8.34 -23.01
CA VAL A 276 -18.51 -7.51 -23.38
C VAL A 276 -18.80 -7.61 -24.88
N SER A 277 -17.76 -7.57 -25.72
CA SER A 277 -17.93 -7.69 -27.17
C SER A 277 -18.53 -9.04 -27.60
N LEU A 278 -18.13 -10.13 -26.93
CA LEU A 278 -18.69 -11.47 -27.19
C LEU A 278 -20.15 -11.56 -26.73
N LEU A 279 -20.50 -10.90 -25.62
CA LEU A 279 -21.89 -10.81 -25.18
C LEU A 279 -22.74 -10.04 -26.18
N ASP A 280 -22.28 -8.88 -26.67
CA ASP A 280 -23.02 -8.09 -27.65
C ASP A 280 -23.24 -8.86 -28.95
N GLN A 281 -22.24 -9.62 -29.41
CA GLN A 281 -22.37 -10.50 -30.58
C GLN A 281 -23.37 -11.65 -30.34
N ALA A 282 -23.40 -12.23 -29.13
CA ALA A 282 -24.34 -13.30 -28.80
C ALA A 282 -25.79 -12.81 -28.67
N HIS A 283 -26.03 -11.53 -28.35
CA HIS A 283 -27.38 -10.93 -28.34
C HIS A 283 -27.86 -10.54 -29.76
N ALA A 284 -26.96 -10.47 -30.74
CA ALA A 284 -27.27 -10.12 -32.12
C ALA A 284 -27.61 -11.34 -33.01
N ILE A 285 -27.48 -12.56 -32.46
CA ILE A 285 -27.81 -13.86 -33.10
C ILE A 285 -29.12 -14.37 -32.51
#